data_AF-A0AAC9GH47-F1
#
_entry.id   AF-A0AAC9GH47-F1
#
_cell.length_a   1.000
_cell.length_b   1.000
_cell.length_c   1.000
_cell.angle_alpha   90.00
_cell.angle_beta   90.00
_cell.angle_gamma   90.00
#
_symmetry.space_group_name_H-M   'P 1'
#
loop_
_entity.id
_entity.type
_entity.pdbx_description
1 polymer ?
#
loop_
_entity_poly.entity_id
_entity_poly.type
_entity_poly.pdbx_seq_one_letter_code
_entity_poly.pdbx_strand_id
1 'polypeptide(L)'
;MKTKFLLIGTCIITLSFFISCNSDEKTNDGSSAAITNDEIIANAKIDASVEDVTNIAEDQFSAQLNINSKPSGPIKSFLPSCATITTVLTNNTWTKTVDFGVEGCTLNNGNTVKGKMVVSFSNDFSSSTQTISYTFEGFNHNGRKLQGSKSIVRTIKETNILVTPHPVSTASIDLTITFDDGKVYTRKGSLVKEMTSGYDTWFDWDDNIFIVTGSGSTTFPNGDTFSAEITTPLEFNAACRKSIAVKGIVSITKNGASAIIDYGSGECDTLATVTKDGVTEEIDLKK
;
A
#
# COMPACT_ATOMS: atom_id res chain seq x y z
N MET A 1 -72.02 17.13 -72.55
CA MET A 1 -71.29 17.91 -71.51
C MET A 1 -70.09 17.08 -71.12
N LYS A 2 -68.87 17.42 -71.59
CA LYS A 2 -67.82 18.11 -70.79
C LYS A 2 -67.73 17.50 -69.37
N THR A 3 -66.65 16.87 -68.89
CA THR A 3 -65.23 16.87 -69.29
C THR A 3 -64.45 15.92 -68.38
N LYS A 4 -63.39 15.28 -68.94
CA LYS A 4 -62.04 14.99 -68.39
C LYS A 4 -61.91 13.90 -67.28
N PHE A 5 -61.20 12.79 -67.52
CA PHE A 5 -59.71 12.60 -67.47
C PHE A 5 -59.12 13.07 -66.13
N LEU A 6 -58.32 12.32 -65.35
CA LEU A 6 -57.15 11.49 -65.66
C LEU A 6 -56.85 10.68 -64.34
N LEU A 7 -56.68 9.35 -64.31
CA LEU A 7 -55.43 8.57 -64.52
C LEU A 7 -54.44 8.81 -63.34
N ILE A 8 -54.08 7.83 -62.51
CA ILE A 8 -53.01 6.81 -62.63
C ILE A 8 -52.95 6.22 -61.19
N GLY A 9 -52.69 4.95 -60.87
CA GLY A 9 -52.11 3.85 -61.59
C GLY A 9 -52.05 2.64 -60.64
N THR A 10 -52.04 1.50 -61.28
CA THR A 10 -52.38 0.16 -60.79
C THR A 10 -51.23 -0.51 -60.03
N CYS A 11 -51.58 -1.58 -59.32
CA CYS A 11 -50.84 -2.85 -59.30
C CYS A 11 -49.57 -2.96 -58.42
N ILE A 12 -49.60 -3.83 -57.41
CA ILE A 12 -49.05 -5.20 -57.47
C ILE A 12 -48.85 -5.75 -56.05
N ILE A 13 -49.35 -6.96 -55.86
CA ILE A 13 -49.07 -7.87 -54.75
C ILE A 13 -47.60 -8.31 -54.86
N THR A 14 -46.80 -8.04 -53.84
CA THR A 14 -45.44 -8.61 -53.70
C THR A 14 -45.32 -9.39 -52.40
N LEU A 15 -45.11 -10.69 -52.58
CA LEU A 15 -44.54 -11.62 -51.61
C LEU A 15 -43.12 -11.13 -51.25
N SER A 16 -42.85 -10.88 -49.97
CA SER A 16 -41.50 -10.60 -49.47
C SER A 16 -41.01 -11.76 -48.61
N PHE A 17 -39.85 -12.27 -49.00
CA PHE A 17 -39.04 -13.28 -48.35
C PHE A 17 -37.98 -12.63 -47.44
N PHE A 18 -37.54 -13.39 -46.43
CA PHE A 18 -36.37 -13.21 -45.53
C PHE A 18 -36.52 -12.05 -44.51
N ILE A 19 -36.04 -12.13 -43.26
CA ILE A 19 -34.72 -12.58 -42.78
C ILE A 19 -34.83 -13.12 -41.34
N SER A 20 -34.13 -14.23 -41.08
CA SER A 20 -33.76 -14.74 -39.77
C SER A 20 -32.81 -13.76 -39.07
N CYS A 21 -33.28 -13.06 -38.03
CA CYS A 21 -32.39 -12.48 -37.03
C CYS A 21 -32.15 -13.54 -35.97
N ASN A 22 -30.97 -14.15 -36.06
CA ASN A 22 -30.34 -14.84 -34.94
C ASN A 22 -30.36 -13.87 -33.75
N SER A 23 -30.74 -14.36 -32.57
CA SER A 23 -30.58 -13.59 -31.34
C SER A 23 -29.11 -13.30 -31.18
N ASP A 24 -28.72 -12.08 -31.53
CA ASP A 24 -27.37 -11.57 -31.34
C ASP A 24 -26.99 -11.82 -29.89
N GLU A 25 -25.96 -12.67 -29.75
CA GLU A 25 -25.18 -12.79 -28.55
C GLU A 25 -24.89 -11.37 -28.08
N LYS A 26 -25.24 -11.08 -26.84
CA LYS A 26 -24.63 -9.97 -26.13
C LYS A 26 -23.13 -10.27 -26.11
N THR A 27 -22.41 -9.74 -27.09
CA THR A 27 -21.01 -9.43 -26.94
C THR A 27 -20.91 -8.56 -25.69
N ASN A 28 -20.52 -9.19 -24.59
CA ASN A 28 -19.82 -8.50 -23.52
C ASN A 28 -18.60 -7.86 -24.20
N ASP A 29 -18.74 -6.61 -24.60
CA ASP A 29 -17.59 -5.80 -25.00
C ASP A 29 -16.69 -5.70 -23.78
N GLY A 30 -15.60 -6.48 -23.82
CA GLY A 30 -14.73 -6.82 -22.70
C GLY A 30 -13.82 -5.67 -22.31
N SER A 31 -14.38 -4.60 -21.74
CA SER A 31 -13.62 -3.51 -21.15
C SER A 31 -13.44 -3.73 -19.64
N SER A 32 -12.38 -4.44 -19.23
CA SER A 32 -11.66 -4.19 -17.94
C SER A 32 -10.36 -4.99 -17.72
N ALA A 33 -9.75 -5.59 -18.75
CA ALA A 33 -8.47 -6.28 -18.56
C ALA A 33 -7.31 -5.30 -18.29
N ALA A 34 -7.29 -4.12 -18.93
CA ALA A 34 -6.14 -3.23 -18.86
C ALA A 34 -5.87 -2.70 -17.44
N ILE A 35 -4.61 -2.77 -17.02
CA ILE A 35 -4.09 -2.10 -15.82
C ILE A 35 -3.72 -0.66 -16.19
N THR A 36 -4.25 0.31 -15.46
CA THR A 36 -4.00 1.74 -15.69
C THR A 36 -2.93 2.28 -14.73
N ASN A 37 -2.28 3.39 -15.10
CA ASN A 37 -1.32 4.05 -14.23
C ASN A 37 -1.98 4.61 -12.96
N ASP A 38 -3.21 5.11 -13.06
CA ASP A 38 -3.95 5.59 -11.89
C ASP A 38 -4.19 4.49 -10.85
N GLU A 39 -4.43 3.26 -11.29
CA GLU A 39 -4.57 2.10 -10.38
C GLU A 39 -3.24 1.70 -9.74
N ILE A 40 -2.13 1.79 -10.48
CA ILE A 40 -0.77 1.55 -9.96
C ILE A 40 -0.43 2.60 -8.92
N ILE A 41 -0.65 3.88 -9.24
CA ILE A 41 -0.42 5.02 -8.35
C ILE A 41 -1.30 4.94 -7.10
N ALA A 42 -2.57 4.56 -7.24
CA ALA A 42 -3.46 4.36 -6.10
C ALA A 42 -2.94 3.25 -5.17
N ASN A 43 -2.44 2.14 -5.72
CA ASN A 43 -1.79 1.09 -4.93
C ASN A 43 -0.52 1.59 -4.26
N ALA A 44 0.36 2.30 -4.96
CA ALA A 44 1.59 2.86 -4.38
C ALA A 44 1.29 3.84 -3.24
N LYS A 45 0.22 4.64 -3.35
CA LYS A 45 -0.27 5.52 -2.27
C LYS A 45 -0.77 4.72 -1.06
N ILE A 46 -1.37 3.55 -1.26
CA ILE A 46 -1.75 2.61 -0.18
C ILE A 46 -0.48 1.98 0.42
N ASP A 47 0.46 1.52 -0.38
CA ASP A 47 1.73 0.91 0.05
C ASP A 47 2.51 1.87 0.95
N ALA A 48 2.68 3.12 0.52
CA ALA A 48 3.30 4.17 1.32
C ALA A 48 2.58 4.41 2.66
N SER A 49 1.24 4.27 2.68
CA SER A 49 0.47 4.38 3.92
C SER A 49 0.71 3.20 4.85
N VAL A 50 0.82 1.98 4.30
CA VAL A 50 1.14 0.77 5.06
C VAL A 50 2.56 0.82 5.62
N GLU A 51 3.51 1.32 4.83
CA GLU A 51 4.91 1.45 5.24
C GLU A 51 5.06 2.44 6.39
N ASP A 52 4.45 3.62 6.30
CA ASP A 52 4.54 4.63 7.36
C ASP A 52 3.92 4.16 8.68
N VAL A 53 2.73 3.54 8.65
CA VAL A 53 2.13 3.01 9.89
C VAL A 53 2.93 1.84 10.47
N THR A 54 3.60 1.05 9.62
CA THR A 54 4.51 -0.02 10.08
C THR A 54 5.73 0.58 10.78
N ASN A 55 6.34 1.60 10.17
CA ASN A 55 7.47 2.31 10.74
C ASN A 55 7.11 2.98 12.08
N ILE A 56 5.93 3.61 12.18
CA ILE A 56 5.44 4.17 13.45
C ILE A 56 5.30 3.05 14.50
N ALA A 57 4.70 1.90 14.17
CA ALA A 57 4.54 0.80 15.13
C ALA A 57 5.89 0.26 15.63
N GLU A 58 6.83 0.03 14.72
CA GLU A 58 8.15 -0.51 15.04
C GLU A 58 9.01 0.51 15.82
N ASP A 59 8.93 1.80 15.48
CA ASP A 59 9.56 2.88 16.23
C ASP A 59 9.05 2.93 17.68
N GLN A 60 7.73 2.87 17.88
CA GLN A 60 7.16 2.92 19.23
C GLN A 60 7.55 1.71 20.09
N PHE A 61 7.68 0.54 19.47
CA PHE A 61 8.24 -0.65 20.10
C PHE A 61 9.73 -0.45 20.43
N SER A 62 10.55 -0.05 19.46
CA SER A 62 12.00 0.13 19.60
C SER A 62 12.34 1.18 20.67
N ALA A 63 11.61 2.29 20.69
CA ALA A 63 11.77 3.33 21.69
C ALA A 63 11.45 2.83 23.12
N GLN A 64 10.48 1.92 23.26
CA GLN A 64 10.18 1.33 24.57
C GLN A 64 11.23 0.30 24.98
N LEU A 65 11.66 -0.55 24.05
CA LEU A 65 12.73 -1.54 24.27
C LEU A 65 14.01 -0.85 24.75
N ASN A 66 14.35 0.31 24.18
CA ASN A 66 15.59 1.03 24.42
C ASN A 66 15.49 2.15 25.47
N ILE A 67 14.40 2.24 26.25
CA ILE A 67 14.18 3.36 27.18
C ILE A 67 15.30 3.54 28.23
N ASN A 68 15.98 2.44 28.60
CA ASN A 68 17.11 2.44 29.54
C ASN A 68 18.47 2.25 28.84
N SER A 69 18.49 2.13 27.51
CA SER A 69 19.71 1.96 26.72
C SER A 69 20.46 3.28 26.63
N LYS A 70 21.79 3.25 26.75
CA LYS A 70 22.63 4.43 26.54
C LYS A 70 22.91 4.60 25.03
N PRO A 71 22.53 5.72 24.41
CA PRO A 71 22.85 5.96 23.01
C PRO A 71 24.34 6.32 22.85
N SER A 72 24.94 5.95 21.71
CA SER A 72 26.30 6.38 21.35
C SER A 72 26.31 7.68 20.54
N GLY A 73 25.13 8.27 20.25
CA GLY A 73 24.96 9.55 19.56
C GLY A 73 23.67 10.28 19.98
N PRO A 74 23.35 11.42 19.34
CA PRO A 74 22.07 12.11 19.58
C PRO A 74 20.90 11.26 19.09
N ILE A 75 19.83 11.20 19.89
CA ILE A 75 18.62 10.47 19.51
C ILE A 75 17.88 11.28 18.43
N LYS A 76 17.76 10.73 17.22
CA LYS A 76 16.90 11.26 16.17
C LYS A 76 15.47 10.79 16.44
N SER A 77 14.56 11.73 16.67
CA SER A 77 13.15 11.40 16.82
C SER A 77 12.55 11.02 15.46
N PHE A 78 11.87 9.87 15.41
CA PHE A 78 11.11 9.46 14.23
C PHE A 78 9.79 10.24 14.11
N LEU A 79 9.11 10.45 15.23
CA LEU A 79 7.85 11.19 15.27
C LEU A 79 8.08 12.70 15.33
N PRO A 80 7.21 13.51 14.68
CA PRO A 80 7.29 14.95 14.77
C PRO A 80 6.89 15.46 16.15
N SER A 81 7.35 16.66 16.51
CA SER A 81 7.11 17.27 17.83
C SER A 81 5.64 17.58 18.16
N CYS A 82 4.76 17.61 17.15
CA CYS A 82 3.32 17.75 17.34
C CYS A 82 2.63 16.46 17.81
N ALA A 83 3.28 15.30 17.67
CA ALA A 83 2.74 14.03 18.12
C ALA A 83 2.83 13.93 19.65
N THR A 84 1.72 13.58 20.30
CA THR A 84 1.68 13.32 21.74
C THR A 84 1.65 11.82 21.99
N ILE A 85 2.58 11.32 22.81
CA ILE A 85 2.68 9.89 23.14
C ILE A 85 2.18 9.66 24.56
N THR A 86 1.16 8.82 24.72
CA THR A 86 0.71 8.31 26.02
C THR A 86 1.13 6.85 26.16
N THR A 87 1.82 6.50 27.25
CA THR A 87 2.30 5.14 27.49
C THR A 87 1.69 4.60 28.78
N VAL A 88 1.10 3.41 28.71
CA VAL A 88 0.47 2.72 29.85
C VAL A 88 0.96 1.28 29.90
N LEU A 89 1.31 0.79 31.10
CA LEU A 89 1.56 -0.63 31.36
C LEU A 89 0.38 -1.21 32.13
N THR A 90 -0.22 -2.29 31.60
CA THR A 90 -1.30 -3.01 32.30
C THR A 90 -1.18 -4.49 31.98
N ASN A 91 -1.27 -5.35 33.01
CA ASN A 91 -1.19 -6.81 32.85
C ASN A 91 -0.02 -7.28 31.96
N ASN A 92 1.18 -6.74 32.20
CA ASN A 92 2.41 -7.05 31.44
C ASN A 92 2.35 -6.70 29.93
N THR A 93 1.44 -5.83 29.52
CA THR A 93 1.32 -5.31 28.15
C THR A 93 1.52 -3.81 28.16
N TRP A 94 2.49 -3.33 27.36
CA TRP A 94 2.61 -1.92 27.05
C TRP A 94 1.58 -1.52 26.01
N THR A 95 0.89 -0.40 26.25
CA THR A 95 0.03 0.27 25.28
C THR A 95 0.54 1.69 25.09
N LYS A 96 0.91 2.02 23.86
CA LYS A 96 1.34 3.35 23.43
C LYS A 96 0.30 3.94 22.49
N THR A 97 -0.25 5.09 22.84
CA THR A 97 -1.11 5.88 21.96
C THR A 97 -0.30 7.03 21.41
N VAL A 98 -0.14 7.06 20.08
CA VAL A 98 0.42 8.19 19.35
C VAL A 98 -0.75 9.02 18.82
N ASP A 99 -0.91 10.22 19.36
CA ASP A 99 -1.96 11.18 19.00
C ASP A 99 -1.37 12.30 18.15
N PHE A 100 -1.75 12.36 16.88
CA PHE A 100 -1.33 13.39 15.93
C PHE A 100 -2.30 14.58 15.89
N GLY A 101 -3.32 14.58 16.74
CA GLY A 101 -4.34 15.62 16.79
C GLY A 101 -5.27 15.63 15.58
N VAL A 102 -6.22 16.58 15.60
CA VAL A 102 -7.20 16.77 14.52
C VAL A 102 -6.63 17.55 13.33
N GLU A 103 -5.72 18.50 13.61
CA GLU A 103 -5.01 19.29 12.60
C GLU A 103 -3.96 18.45 11.84
N GLY A 104 -3.45 17.41 12.50
CA GLY A 104 -2.44 16.51 11.96
C GLY A 104 -1.00 17.01 12.12
N CYS A 105 -0.10 16.13 11.69
CA CYS A 105 1.34 16.24 11.81
C CYS A 105 2.00 15.88 10.48
N THR A 106 3.10 16.55 10.14
CA THR A 106 3.94 16.19 9.00
C THR A 106 5.09 15.31 9.48
N LEU A 107 5.21 14.11 8.92
CA LEU A 107 6.31 13.17 9.14
C LEU A 107 7.58 13.63 8.41
N ASN A 108 8.73 13.05 8.78
CA ASN A 108 10.03 13.40 8.21
C ASN A 108 10.16 13.15 6.69
N ASN A 109 9.26 12.36 6.11
CA ASN A 109 9.17 12.06 4.68
C ASN A 109 8.21 13.00 3.89
N GLY A 110 7.65 14.00 4.58
CA GLY A 110 6.69 14.96 4.04
C GLY A 110 5.25 14.47 3.99
N ASN A 111 4.97 13.21 4.35
CA ASN A 111 3.60 12.74 4.49
C ASN A 111 2.94 13.34 5.73
N THR A 112 1.62 13.43 5.70
CA THR A 112 0.78 13.98 6.75
C THR A 112 -0.03 12.88 7.40
N VAL A 113 -0.11 12.91 8.73
CA VAL A 113 -0.89 11.98 9.54
C VAL A 113 -1.77 12.75 10.51
N LYS A 114 -3.00 12.29 10.77
CA LYS A 114 -3.92 12.86 11.77
C LYS A 114 -4.69 11.76 12.48
N GLY A 115 -5.27 12.07 13.64
CA GLY A 115 -5.94 11.08 14.49
C GLY A 115 -4.93 10.28 15.32
N LYS A 116 -5.30 9.08 15.75
CA LYS A 116 -4.49 8.29 16.69
C LYS A 116 -4.17 6.90 16.18
N MET A 117 -3.01 6.43 16.58
CA MET A 117 -2.58 5.05 16.42
C MET A 117 -2.26 4.47 17.80
N VAL A 118 -2.89 3.34 18.13
CA VAL A 118 -2.69 2.65 19.42
C VAL A 118 -1.88 1.40 19.15
N VAL A 119 -0.67 1.32 19.70
CA VAL A 119 0.29 0.23 19.55
C VAL A 119 0.40 -0.53 20.86
N SER A 120 0.39 -1.87 20.81
CA SER A 120 0.51 -2.72 21.98
C SER A 120 1.47 -3.88 21.78
N PHE A 121 2.24 -4.21 22.82
CA PHE A 121 3.20 -5.31 22.82
C PHE A 121 3.53 -5.78 24.24
N SER A 122 4.08 -6.99 24.36
CA SER A 122 4.50 -7.58 25.64
C SER A 122 5.61 -6.77 26.31
N ASN A 123 5.58 -6.70 27.64
CA ASN A 123 6.67 -6.16 28.46
C ASN A 123 7.82 -7.18 28.69
N ASP A 124 7.70 -8.41 28.17
CA ASP A 124 8.85 -9.32 28.11
C ASP A 124 9.72 -8.99 26.88
N PHE A 125 10.77 -8.20 27.09
CA PHE A 125 11.74 -7.87 26.04
C PHE A 125 12.90 -8.88 25.93
N SER A 126 12.91 -9.92 26.77
CA SER A 126 13.94 -10.98 26.70
C SER A 126 13.64 -12.01 25.61
N SER A 127 12.38 -12.10 25.18
CA SER A 127 11.96 -12.94 24.06
C SER A 127 12.58 -12.45 22.75
N SER A 128 13.15 -13.38 21.98
CA SER A 128 13.62 -13.10 20.62
C SER A 128 12.47 -12.85 19.64
N THR A 129 11.25 -13.28 19.97
CA THR A 129 10.03 -13.07 19.16
C THR A 129 9.02 -12.23 19.93
N GLN A 130 8.60 -11.12 19.35
CA GLN A 130 7.64 -10.17 19.90
C GLN A 130 6.49 -9.96 18.92
N THR A 131 5.28 -9.85 19.46
CA THR A 131 4.11 -9.42 18.66
C THR A 131 3.80 -7.96 18.96
N ILE A 132 3.79 -7.14 17.91
CA ILE A 132 3.44 -5.73 17.92
C ILE A 132 2.09 -5.62 17.20
N SER A 133 1.03 -5.30 17.94
CA SER A 133 -0.30 -5.08 17.38
C SER A 133 -0.59 -3.59 17.35
N TYR A 134 -1.39 -3.14 16.38
CA TYR A 134 -1.89 -1.78 16.40
C TYR A 134 -3.28 -1.64 15.82
N THR A 135 -3.96 -0.56 16.26
CA THR A 135 -5.28 -0.15 15.80
C THR A 135 -5.32 1.37 15.56
N PHE A 136 -6.38 1.84 14.91
CA PHE A 136 -6.54 3.23 14.50
C PHE A 136 -7.80 3.85 15.11
N GLU A 137 -7.68 5.09 15.58
CA GLU A 137 -8.81 5.92 16.02
C GLU A 137 -8.84 7.22 15.21
N GLY A 138 -9.74 7.28 14.23
CA GLY A 138 -9.82 8.43 13.33
C GLY A 138 -8.55 8.70 12.52
N PHE A 139 -7.69 7.69 12.34
CA PHE A 139 -6.40 7.85 11.71
C PHE A 139 -6.52 8.10 10.20
N ASN A 140 -5.78 9.08 9.70
CA ASN A 140 -5.64 9.32 8.28
C ASN A 140 -4.17 9.55 7.90
N HIS A 141 -3.80 9.14 6.69
CA HIS A 141 -2.49 9.34 6.09
C HIS A 141 -2.64 10.00 4.71
N ASN A 142 -2.07 11.19 4.49
CA ASN A 142 -2.36 12.11 3.37
C ASN A 142 -3.83 12.13 2.94
N GLY A 143 -4.77 12.27 3.88
CA GLY A 143 -6.21 12.29 3.60
C GLY A 143 -6.88 10.92 3.45
N ARG A 144 -6.12 9.83 3.27
CA ARG A 144 -6.68 8.47 3.29
C ARG A 144 -6.99 8.04 4.72
N LYS A 145 -8.24 7.73 5.02
CA LYS A 145 -8.65 7.13 6.29
C LYS A 145 -8.26 5.66 6.32
N LEU A 146 -7.54 5.24 7.35
CA LEU A 146 -7.16 3.83 7.54
C LEU A 146 -7.98 3.22 8.66
N GLN A 147 -8.50 2.02 8.40
CA GLN A 147 -9.26 1.21 9.34
C GLN A 147 -8.84 -0.25 9.24
N GLY A 148 -9.06 -1.01 10.31
CA GLY A 148 -8.62 -2.40 10.42
C GLY A 148 -7.46 -2.53 11.40
N SER A 149 -6.80 -3.68 11.36
CA SER A 149 -5.72 -4.00 12.28
C SER A 149 -4.62 -4.76 11.56
N LYS A 150 -3.38 -4.51 11.96
CA LYS A 150 -2.23 -5.31 11.55
C LYS A 150 -1.62 -5.93 12.80
N SER A 151 -1.10 -7.14 12.64
CA SER A 151 -0.17 -7.74 13.59
C SER A 151 1.19 -7.86 12.92
N ILE A 152 2.23 -7.43 13.64
CA ILE A 152 3.63 -7.58 13.25
C ILE A 152 4.25 -8.58 14.22
N VAL A 153 4.75 -9.70 13.71
CA VAL A 153 5.56 -10.65 14.46
C VAL A 153 7.02 -10.34 14.15
N ARG A 154 7.71 -9.78 15.11
CA ARG A 154 9.10 -9.37 15.03
C ARG A 154 9.99 -10.40 15.70
N THR A 155 10.96 -10.96 14.98
CA THR A 155 11.91 -11.95 15.49
C THR A 155 13.35 -11.51 15.25
N ILE A 156 14.25 -11.72 16.21
CA ILE A 156 15.71 -11.65 15.98
C ILE A 156 16.19 -13.02 15.48
N LYS A 157 16.65 -13.09 14.23
CA LYS A 157 17.14 -14.34 13.61
C LYS A 157 18.10 -14.07 12.46
N GLU A 158 18.81 -15.11 12.03
CA GLU A 158 19.59 -15.12 10.79
C GLU A 158 18.68 -15.43 9.60
N THR A 159 19.03 -14.93 8.42
CA THR A 159 18.34 -15.21 7.16
C THR A 159 19.36 -15.49 6.04
N ASN A 160 18.88 -15.84 4.85
CA ASN A 160 19.71 -15.93 3.65
C ASN A 160 20.17 -14.55 3.15
N ILE A 161 19.49 -13.46 3.52
CA ILE A 161 19.86 -12.10 3.16
C ILE A 161 21.00 -11.61 4.07
N LEU A 162 20.88 -11.86 5.38
CA LEU A 162 21.90 -11.50 6.36
C LEU A 162 22.09 -12.61 7.39
N VAL A 163 23.31 -13.17 7.40
CA VAL A 163 23.71 -14.29 8.28
C VAL A 163 24.00 -13.87 9.72
N THR A 164 24.00 -12.57 10.01
CA THR A 164 24.06 -12.06 11.39
C THR A 164 22.64 -11.95 11.93
N PRO A 165 22.36 -12.38 13.19
CA PRO A 165 21.04 -12.22 13.78
C PRO A 165 20.60 -10.75 13.76
N HIS A 166 19.47 -10.48 13.14
CA HIS A 166 18.95 -9.13 12.96
C HIS A 166 17.42 -9.11 13.03
N PRO A 167 16.79 -7.92 13.08
CA PRO A 167 15.35 -7.77 13.07
C PRO A 167 14.67 -8.27 11.79
N VAL A 168 13.77 -9.24 11.95
CA VAL A 168 12.89 -9.71 10.87
C VAL A 168 11.43 -9.63 11.32
N SER A 169 10.64 -8.83 10.63
CA SER A 169 9.25 -8.56 10.93
C SER A 169 8.32 -9.16 9.87
N THR A 170 7.43 -10.07 10.28
CA THR A 170 6.36 -10.59 9.43
C THR A 170 5.06 -9.87 9.75
N ALA A 171 4.39 -9.39 8.71
CA ALA A 171 3.33 -8.41 8.78
C ALA A 171 2.09 -8.94 8.04
N SER A 172 1.02 -9.26 8.78
CA SER A 172 -0.27 -9.64 8.18
C SER A 172 -1.16 -8.41 8.06
N ILE A 173 -1.47 -8.03 6.83
CA ILE A 173 -2.23 -6.82 6.49
C ILE A 173 -3.70 -7.20 6.25
N ASP A 174 -4.62 -6.55 6.94
CA ASP A 174 -6.05 -6.52 6.63
C ASP A 174 -6.58 -5.11 6.94
N LEU A 175 -6.65 -4.27 5.90
CA LEU A 175 -6.97 -2.85 6.03
C LEU A 175 -8.11 -2.46 5.09
N THR A 176 -8.95 -1.56 5.57
CA THR A 176 -9.87 -0.77 4.75
C THR A 176 -9.34 0.65 4.65
N ILE A 177 -9.21 1.15 3.43
CA ILE A 177 -8.66 2.48 3.13
C ILE A 177 -9.72 3.28 2.38
N THR A 178 -10.13 4.41 2.94
CA THR A 178 -11.07 5.33 2.27
C THR A 178 -10.33 6.57 1.81
N PHE A 179 -10.38 6.87 0.52
CA PHE A 179 -9.79 8.05 -0.09
C PHE A 179 -10.70 9.28 0.11
N ASP A 180 -10.16 10.49 -0.07
CA ASP A 180 -10.92 11.74 0.11
C ASP A 180 -12.10 11.88 -0.87
N ASP A 181 -12.03 11.23 -2.03
CA ASP A 181 -13.11 11.16 -3.01
C ASP A 181 -14.23 10.15 -2.65
N GLY A 182 -14.11 9.51 -1.48
CA GLY A 182 -15.06 8.52 -0.96
C GLY A 182 -14.84 7.10 -1.49
N LYS A 183 -13.86 6.86 -2.37
CA LYS A 183 -13.53 5.52 -2.83
C LYS A 183 -12.98 4.67 -1.69
N VAL A 184 -13.49 3.45 -1.58
CA VAL A 184 -13.10 2.49 -0.55
C VAL A 184 -12.34 1.35 -1.19
N TYR A 185 -11.17 1.07 -0.63
CA TYR A 185 -10.29 -0.03 -1.00
C TYR A 185 -10.14 -0.98 0.19
N THR A 186 -9.97 -2.27 -0.07
CA THR A 186 -9.54 -3.22 0.96
C THR A 186 -8.20 -3.83 0.55
N ARG A 187 -7.26 -3.90 1.49
CA ARG A 187 -5.92 -4.44 1.28
C ARG A 187 -5.71 -5.65 2.17
N LYS A 188 -5.32 -6.76 1.58
CA LYS A 188 -4.87 -7.96 2.29
C LYS A 188 -3.48 -8.36 1.84
N GLY A 189 -2.68 -8.95 2.72
CA GLY A 189 -1.36 -9.44 2.32
C GLY A 189 -0.48 -9.88 3.47
N SER A 190 0.69 -10.41 3.10
CA SER A 190 1.75 -10.78 4.03
C SER A 190 3.07 -10.23 3.52
N LEU A 191 3.71 -9.40 4.34
CA LEU A 191 5.04 -8.87 4.06
C LEU A 191 6.05 -9.40 5.08
N VAL A 192 7.27 -9.64 4.63
CA VAL A 192 8.44 -9.86 5.48
C VAL A 192 9.37 -8.68 5.26
N LYS A 193 9.75 -8.01 6.36
CA LYS A 193 10.66 -6.86 6.37
C LYS A 193 11.86 -7.19 7.22
N GLU A 194 13.05 -7.14 6.63
CA GLU A 194 14.33 -7.40 7.27
C GLU A 194 15.10 -6.09 7.41
N MET A 195 15.54 -5.74 8.60
CA MET A 195 16.41 -4.57 8.84
C MET A 195 17.86 -4.99 8.64
N THR A 196 18.41 -4.73 7.46
CA THR A 196 19.76 -5.16 7.06
C THR A 196 20.86 -4.18 7.46
N SER A 197 20.50 -2.95 7.82
CA SER A 197 21.40 -1.92 8.36
C SER A 197 20.68 -1.11 9.45
N GLY A 198 21.45 -0.50 10.35
CA GLY A 198 20.97 0.40 11.41
C GLY A 198 20.42 -0.28 12.67
N TYR A 199 20.34 -1.61 12.70
CA TYR A 199 19.75 -2.35 13.83
C TYR A 199 20.58 -2.27 15.12
N ASP A 200 21.85 -1.90 15.03
CA ASP A 200 22.75 -1.65 16.19
C ASP A 200 22.74 -0.17 16.64
N THR A 201 22.16 0.72 15.83
CA THR A 201 22.14 2.19 16.03
C THR A 201 20.72 2.68 16.28
N TRP A 202 20.01 2.08 17.25
CA TRP A 202 18.60 2.39 17.57
C TRP A 202 18.26 3.88 17.77
N PHE A 203 19.24 4.72 18.09
CA PHE A 203 19.09 6.16 18.30
C PHE A 203 19.17 6.98 16.99
N ASP A 204 19.57 6.38 15.87
CA ASP A 204 19.66 7.00 14.56
C ASP A 204 18.86 6.17 13.54
N TRP A 205 17.59 6.53 13.31
CA TRP A 205 16.77 5.79 12.35
C TRP A 205 17.13 6.07 10.87
N ASP A 206 17.93 7.09 10.60
CA ASP A 206 18.24 7.60 9.25
C ASP A 206 19.23 6.69 8.51
N ASP A 207 19.97 5.83 9.23
CA ASP A 207 20.93 4.87 8.65
C ASP A 207 20.33 3.47 8.37
N ASN A 208 19.03 3.33 8.64
CA ASN A 208 18.31 2.08 8.48
C ASN A 208 18.14 1.72 6.99
N ILE A 209 18.43 0.46 6.67
CA ILE A 209 18.09 -0.14 5.38
C ILE A 209 17.20 -1.35 5.65
N PHE A 210 16.10 -1.43 4.90
CA PHE A 210 15.16 -2.53 5.00
C PHE A 210 15.00 -3.25 3.67
N ILE A 211 14.97 -4.58 3.71
CA ILE A 211 14.63 -5.43 2.59
C ILE A 211 13.25 -6.03 2.83
N VAL A 212 12.35 -5.86 1.85
CA VAL A 212 10.95 -6.29 1.94
C VAL A 212 10.64 -7.31 0.86
N THR A 213 10.00 -8.39 1.25
CA THR A 213 9.44 -9.42 0.36
C THR A 213 8.00 -9.72 0.75
N GLY A 214 7.28 -10.42 -0.13
CA GLY A 214 5.91 -10.85 0.12
C GLY A 214 4.95 -10.47 -0.99
N SER A 215 3.67 -10.54 -0.67
CA SER A 215 2.60 -10.35 -1.63
C SER A 215 1.32 -9.89 -0.96
N GLY A 216 0.39 -9.38 -1.76
CA GLY A 216 -0.92 -8.94 -1.30
C GLY A 216 -1.88 -8.67 -2.43
N SER A 217 -3.09 -8.29 -2.07
CA SER A 217 -4.13 -7.90 -3.01
C SER A 217 -4.91 -6.69 -2.52
N THR A 218 -5.30 -5.85 -3.47
CA THR A 218 -6.19 -4.71 -3.25
C THR A 218 -7.48 -4.95 -3.99
N THR A 219 -8.62 -4.93 -3.29
CA THR A 219 -9.93 -4.85 -3.93
C THR A 219 -10.31 -3.38 -4.11
N PHE A 220 -10.66 -3.04 -5.34
CA PHE A 220 -11.05 -1.70 -5.78
C PHE A 220 -12.53 -1.42 -5.52
N PRO A 221 -12.96 -0.14 -5.56
CA PRO A 221 -14.37 0.22 -5.38
C PRO A 221 -15.33 -0.44 -6.37
N ASN A 222 -14.84 -0.78 -7.57
CA ASN A 222 -15.61 -1.46 -8.60
C ASN A 222 -15.66 -2.99 -8.43
N GLY A 223 -15.00 -3.54 -7.41
CA GLY A 223 -14.92 -4.97 -7.12
C GLY A 223 -13.73 -5.70 -7.78
N ASP A 224 -13.00 -5.05 -8.69
CA ASP A 224 -11.80 -5.65 -9.28
C ASP A 224 -10.73 -5.89 -8.20
N THR A 225 -9.96 -6.96 -8.36
CA THR A 225 -8.86 -7.29 -7.46
C THR A 225 -7.53 -7.20 -8.18
N PHE A 226 -6.64 -6.40 -7.61
CA PHE A 226 -5.27 -6.19 -8.06
C PHE A 226 -4.34 -6.96 -7.14
N SER A 227 -3.67 -7.98 -7.65
CA SER A 227 -2.71 -8.79 -6.89
C SER A 227 -1.29 -8.32 -7.18
N ALA A 228 -0.47 -8.20 -6.15
CA ALA A 228 0.92 -7.77 -6.24
C ALA A 228 1.83 -8.80 -5.57
N GLU A 229 2.94 -9.12 -6.22
CA GLU A 229 4.00 -10.00 -5.73
C GLU A 229 5.35 -9.34 -5.91
N ILE A 230 6.15 -9.27 -4.84
CA ILE A 230 7.52 -8.78 -4.89
C ILE A 230 8.39 -9.91 -5.48
N THR A 231 8.81 -9.76 -6.73
CA THR A 231 9.61 -10.76 -7.46
C THR A 231 11.11 -10.53 -7.30
N THR A 232 11.52 -9.29 -7.08
CA THR A 232 12.86 -8.92 -6.60
C THR A 232 12.68 -8.12 -5.32
N PRO A 233 13.33 -8.50 -4.20
CA PRO A 233 13.14 -7.84 -2.91
C PRO A 233 13.24 -6.32 -3.02
N LEU A 234 12.30 -5.64 -2.38
CA LEU A 234 12.26 -4.18 -2.34
C LEU A 234 13.23 -3.67 -1.28
N GLU A 235 14.03 -2.67 -1.63
CA GLU A 235 14.92 -1.99 -0.68
C GLU A 235 14.33 -0.63 -0.29
N PHE A 236 14.25 -0.37 1.00
CA PHE A 236 13.89 0.93 1.55
C PHE A 236 15.10 1.50 2.30
N ASN A 237 15.51 2.70 1.92
CA ASN A 237 16.61 3.42 2.56
C ASN A 237 16.04 4.61 3.35
N ALA A 238 16.16 4.57 4.67
CA ALA A 238 15.61 5.60 5.54
C ALA A 238 16.21 6.99 5.28
N ALA A 239 17.47 7.06 4.83
CA ALA A 239 18.15 8.31 4.47
C ALA A 239 17.46 9.04 3.31
N CYS A 240 16.74 8.32 2.44
CA CYS A 240 15.96 8.94 1.37
C CYS A 240 14.71 9.66 1.90
N ARG A 241 14.29 9.39 3.15
CA ARG A 241 13.10 9.96 3.80
C ARG A 241 11.86 9.85 2.92
N LYS A 242 11.59 8.63 2.45
CA LYS A 242 10.45 8.30 1.60
C LYS A 242 9.87 6.94 2.00
N SER A 243 8.58 6.78 1.75
CA SER A 243 7.82 5.53 1.98
C SER A 243 7.67 4.72 0.69
N ILE A 244 8.64 4.86 -0.23
CA ILE A 244 8.69 4.21 -1.53
C ILE A 244 10.04 3.50 -1.61
N ALA A 245 10.04 2.28 -2.14
CA ALA A 245 11.28 1.53 -2.32
C ALA A 245 12.20 2.24 -3.32
N VAL A 246 13.51 2.18 -3.08
CA VAL A 246 14.54 2.75 -3.98
C VAL A 246 15.01 1.75 -5.03
N LYS A 247 14.63 0.47 -4.87
CA LYS A 247 15.06 -0.64 -5.70
C LYS A 247 14.14 -1.84 -5.52
N GLY A 248 14.05 -2.66 -6.55
CA GLY A 248 13.34 -3.94 -6.54
C GLY A 248 12.19 -3.96 -7.54
N ILE A 249 11.52 -5.11 -7.65
CA ILE A 249 10.55 -5.36 -8.71
C ILE A 249 9.29 -5.97 -8.13
N VAL A 250 8.14 -5.41 -8.53
CA VAL A 250 6.81 -5.94 -8.22
C VAL A 250 6.13 -6.36 -9.51
N SER A 251 5.63 -7.59 -9.54
CA SER A 251 4.70 -8.07 -10.56
C SER A 251 3.27 -7.84 -10.09
N ILE A 252 2.44 -7.29 -10.96
CA ILE A 252 1.05 -7.00 -10.69
C ILE A 252 0.14 -7.72 -11.68
N THR A 253 -1.02 -8.18 -11.20
CA THR A 253 -2.03 -8.84 -12.03
C THR A 253 -3.43 -8.36 -11.68
N LYS A 254 -4.27 -8.16 -12.70
CA LYS A 254 -5.69 -7.78 -12.57
C LYS A 254 -6.45 -8.34 -13.77
N ASN A 255 -7.53 -9.09 -13.53
CA ASN A 255 -8.42 -9.58 -14.59
C ASN A 255 -7.70 -10.25 -15.79
N GLY A 256 -6.60 -10.97 -15.52
CA GLY A 256 -5.79 -11.64 -16.53
C GLY A 256 -4.72 -10.79 -17.22
N ALA A 257 -4.72 -9.47 -17.06
CA ALA A 257 -3.60 -8.63 -17.46
C ALA A 257 -2.50 -8.62 -16.40
N SER A 258 -1.27 -8.36 -16.85
CA SER A 258 -0.11 -8.24 -15.99
C SER A 258 0.70 -6.99 -16.30
N ALA A 259 1.44 -6.53 -15.31
CA ALA A 259 2.43 -5.49 -15.48
C ALA A 259 3.56 -5.66 -14.47
N ILE A 260 4.67 -4.99 -14.74
CA ILE A 260 5.87 -5.00 -13.89
C ILE A 260 6.15 -3.57 -13.48
N ILE A 261 6.43 -3.36 -12.20
CA ILE A 261 6.88 -2.10 -11.63
C ILE A 261 8.32 -2.31 -11.15
N ASP A 262 9.26 -1.59 -11.75
CA ASP A 262 10.67 -1.56 -11.36
C ASP A 262 10.97 -0.22 -10.66
N TYR A 263 11.41 -0.30 -9.40
CA TYR A 263 11.72 0.84 -8.55
C TYR A 263 13.13 1.42 -8.79
N GLY A 264 13.88 0.88 -9.75
CA GLY A 264 15.18 1.39 -10.14
C GLY A 264 16.34 0.78 -9.35
N SER A 265 17.44 1.53 -9.25
CA SER A 265 18.74 1.02 -8.81
C SER A 265 19.27 1.61 -7.50
N GLY A 266 18.45 2.37 -6.76
CA GLY A 266 18.83 2.96 -5.47
C GLY A 266 18.71 4.49 -5.39
N GLU A 267 18.18 5.16 -6.42
CA GLU A 267 18.02 6.60 -6.43
C GLU A 267 16.92 7.04 -5.43
N CYS A 268 17.15 8.15 -4.71
CA CYS A 268 16.16 8.71 -3.79
C CYS A 268 15.09 9.55 -4.51
N ASP A 269 14.43 9.01 -5.54
CA ASP A 269 13.33 9.64 -6.28
C ASP A 269 11.95 9.03 -5.93
N THR A 270 10.92 9.30 -6.71
CA THR A 270 9.56 8.73 -6.56
C THR A 270 9.11 8.06 -7.85
N LEU A 271 10.06 7.81 -8.74
CA LEU A 271 9.84 7.34 -10.08
C LEU A 271 9.88 5.80 -10.09
N ALA A 272 9.10 5.22 -10.98
CA ALA A 272 9.16 3.80 -11.26
C ALA A 272 8.98 3.56 -12.75
N THR A 273 9.66 2.55 -13.26
CA THR A 273 9.50 2.09 -14.63
C THR A 273 8.41 1.03 -14.66
N VAL A 274 7.32 1.30 -15.39
CA VAL A 274 6.18 0.40 -15.54
C VAL A 274 6.20 -0.23 -16.92
N THR A 275 6.14 -1.55 -16.97
CA THR A 275 6.03 -2.31 -18.23
C THR A 275 4.69 -3.04 -18.30
N LYS A 276 3.91 -2.75 -19.34
CA LYS A 276 2.59 -3.34 -19.65
C LYS A 276 2.60 -3.78 -21.11
N ASP A 277 2.25 -5.02 -21.40
CA ASP A 277 2.15 -5.54 -22.78
C ASP A 277 3.41 -5.27 -23.65
N GLY A 278 4.60 -5.29 -23.03
CA GLY A 278 5.88 -5.01 -23.69
C GLY A 278 6.19 -3.52 -23.91
N VAL A 279 5.31 -2.61 -23.52
CA VAL A 279 5.53 -1.16 -23.54
C VAL A 279 5.98 -0.69 -22.17
N THR A 280 7.05 0.09 -22.15
CA THR A 280 7.67 0.60 -20.92
C THR A 280 7.55 2.12 -20.86
N GLU A 281 7.14 2.64 -19.70
CA GLU A 281 7.07 4.06 -19.41
C GLU A 281 7.52 4.36 -17.98
N GLU A 282 8.03 5.57 -17.74
CA GLU A 282 8.37 6.05 -16.41
C GLU A 282 7.18 6.85 -15.84
N ILE A 283 6.80 6.55 -14.60
CA ILE A 283 5.74 7.26 -13.88
C ILE A 283 6.21 7.74 -12.51
N ASP A 284 5.62 8.82 -12.02
CA ASP A 284 5.84 9.32 -10.67
C ASP A 284 4.76 8.79 -9.72
N LEU A 285 5.15 7.92 -8.79
CA LEU A 285 4.25 7.24 -7.86
C LEU A 285 3.61 8.17 -6.81
N LYS A 286 4.09 9.42 -6.68
CA LYS A 286 3.48 10.42 -5.79
C LYS A 286 2.42 11.29 -6.47
N LYS A 287 2.40 11.39 -7.80
CA LYS A 287 1.45 12.25 -8.52
C LYS A 287 0.03 11.69 -8.47
#